data_AF-A0A1V1SUP0-F1
#
_entry.id   AF-A0A1V1SUP0-F1
#
_cell.length_a   1.000
_cell.length_b   1.000
_cell.length_c   1.000
_cell.angle_alpha   90.00
_cell.angle_beta   90.00
_cell.angle_gamma   90.00
#
_symmetry.space_group_name_H-M   'P 1'
#
loop_
_entity.id
_entity.type
_entity.pdbx_description
1 polymer ?
#
loop_
_entity_poly.entity_id
_entity_poly.type
_entity_poly.pdbx_seq_one_letter_code
_entity_poly.pdbx_strand_id
1 'polypeptide(L)'
;MPTMRRVLALALFSEGVLGGLYPGLSTANHTCNIVEPVLSCSDGAQPGLVDTCCVETYGGLILQTQFWNTYTGLESKGQLLPKDSWTIHGLWPDFCNGMRNKICIAQPRKRSNMPEKDRIRSTAT
;
A
#
# COMPACT_ATOMS: atom_id res chain seq x y z
N MET A 1 -29.04 -55.05 27.03
CA MET A 1 -28.98 -53.67 26.51
C MET A 1 -27.84 -52.93 27.19
N PRO A 2 -26.77 -52.56 26.47
CA PRO A 2 -25.99 -51.39 26.82
C PRO A 2 -26.06 -50.36 25.67
N THR A 3 -26.51 -49.16 25.97
CA THR A 3 -26.59 -48.04 25.03
C THR A 3 -25.19 -47.42 24.86
N MET A 4 -24.58 -47.66 23.72
CA MET A 4 -23.30 -47.09 23.33
C MET A 4 -23.49 -45.61 22.95
N ARG A 5 -23.09 -44.68 23.83
CA ARG A 5 -23.07 -43.24 23.51
C ARG A 5 -21.96 -42.95 22.51
N ARG A 6 -22.34 -42.62 21.27
CA ARG A 6 -21.41 -42.12 20.24
C ARG A 6 -21.04 -40.68 20.58
N VAL A 7 -19.78 -40.46 20.93
CA VAL A 7 -19.21 -39.11 21.07
C VAL A 7 -18.74 -38.69 19.67
N LEU A 8 -19.47 -37.78 19.02
CA LEU A 8 -18.99 -37.11 17.82
C LEU A 8 -17.99 -36.04 18.24
N ALA A 9 -16.70 -36.24 17.96
CA ALA A 9 -15.70 -35.20 18.08
C ALA A 9 -15.84 -34.24 16.89
N LEU A 10 -16.41 -33.06 17.13
CA LEU A 10 -16.39 -31.95 16.16
C LEU A 10 -14.98 -31.39 16.11
N ALA A 11 -14.25 -31.72 15.04
CA ALA A 11 -12.98 -31.06 14.72
C ALA A 11 -13.29 -29.60 14.33
N LEU A 12 -13.03 -28.67 15.24
CA LEU A 12 -13.03 -27.24 14.94
C LEU A 12 -11.79 -26.96 14.09
N PHE A 13 -11.98 -26.85 12.77
CA PHE A 13 -10.96 -26.31 11.89
C PHE A 13 -10.76 -24.83 12.27
N SER A 14 -9.64 -24.53 12.93
CA SER A 14 -9.21 -23.15 13.12
C SER A 14 -8.67 -22.68 11.78
N GLU A 15 -9.48 -21.95 11.01
CA GLU A 15 -8.97 -21.20 9.87
C GLU A 15 -8.01 -20.15 10.43
N GLY A 16 -6.71 -20.36 10.20
CA GLY A 16 -5.70 -19.37 10.51
C GLY A 16 -6.01 -18.11 9.72
N VAL A 17 -6.30 -17.00 10.41
CA VAL A 17 -6.46 -15.70 9.77
C VAL A 17 -5.12 -15.30 9.17
N LEU A 18 -4.98 -15.44 7.86
CA LEU A 18 -3.88 -14.82 7.12
C LEU A 18 -4.08 -13.30 7.23
N GLY A 19 -3.22 -12.61 7.98
CA GLY A 19 -3.20 -11.14 8.08
C GLY A 19 -2.76 -10.42 6.80
N GLY A 20 -2.79 -11.12 5.66
CA GLY A 20 -2.39 -10.60 4.35
C GLY A 20 -3.50 -9.76 3.74
N LEU A 21 -3.11 -8.62 3.16
CA LEU A 21 -4.03 -7.68 2.53
C LEU A 21 -4.57 -8.20 1.20
N TYR A 22 -3.81 -9.09 0.55
CA TYR A 22 -4.11 -9.71 -0.73
C TYR A 22 -3.86 -11.23 -0.62
N PRO A 23 -4.58 -12.06 -1.40
CA PRO A 23 -4.27 -13.47 -1.52
C PRO A 23 -2.88 -13.65 -2.14
N GLY A 24 -2.12 -14.66 -1.69
CA GLY A 24 -0.80 -14.98 -2.26
C GLY A 24 0.37 -14.13 -1.74
N LEU A 25 0.24 -13.49 -0.57
CA LEU A 25 1.39 -12.87 0.10
C LEU A 25 2.44 -13.92 0.49
N SER A 26 3.70 -13.60 0.20
CA SER A 26 4.85 -14.44 0.56
C SER A 26 5.01 -14.58 2.07
N THR A 27 5.44 -15.77 2.53
CA THR A 27 5.84 -16.06 3.92
C THR A 27 7.37 -16.11 4.10
N ALA A 28 8.13 -15.70 3.09
CA ALA A 28 9.59 -15.77 3.08
C ALA A 28 10.28 -14.74 4.00
N ASN A 29 11.58 -14.92 4.25
CA ASN A 29 12.40 -13.92 4.92
C ASN A 29 12.68 -12.75 3.95
N HIS A 30 12.04 -11.61 4.19
CA HIS A 30 11.92 -10.48 3.25
C HIS A 30 13.20 -9.62 3.13
N THR A 31 14.32 -10.22 2.71
CA THR A 31 15.51 -9.45 2.32
C THR A 31 15.61 -9.41 0.80
N CYS A 32 15.34 -8.25 0.22
CA CYS A 32 15.29 -8.12 -1.25
C CYS A 32 16.66 -7.95 -1.91
N ASN A 33 17.70 -7.69 -1.12
CA ASN A 33 19.06 -7.47 -1.64
C ASN A 33 19.78 -8.75 -2.10
N ILE A 34 19.23 -9.94 -1.79
CA ILE A 34 19.84 -11.23 -2.10
C ILE A 34 19.06 -12.04 -3.15
N VAL A 35 17.94 -11.50 -3.63
CA VAL A 35 17.15 -12.05 -4.73
C VAL A 35 17.36 -11.20 -5.96
N GLU A 36 17.38 -11.83 -7.13
CA GLU A 36 17.44 -11.09 -8.39
C GLU A 36 16.21 -10.18 -8.52
N PRO A 37 16.39 -8.87 -8.75
CA PRO A 37 15.29 -7.94 -8.78
C PRO A 37 14.42 -8.18 -10.02
N VAL A 38 13.12 -8.35 -9.79
CA VAL A 38 12.12 -8.42 -10.86
C VAL A 38 11.44 -7.05 -10.96
N LEU A 39 11.38 -6.50 -12.17
CA LEU A 39 10.73 -5.21 -12.41
C LEU A 39 9.22 -5.31 -12.20
N SER A 40 8.64 -4.40 -11.43
CA SER A 40 7.18 -4.30 -11.29
C SER A 40 6.51 -4.06 -12.65
N CYS A 41 5.27 -4.56 -12.82
CA CYS A 41 4.55 -4.51 -14.10
C CYS A 41 5.20 -5.23 -15.29
N SER A 42 6.24 -6.04 -15.06
CA SER A 42 6.73 -7.01 -16.05
C SER A 42 5.97 -8.33 -15.98
N ASP A 43 6.12 -9.18 -17.00
CA ASP A 43 5.52 -10.52 -17.03
C ASP A 43 5.94 -11.40 -15.85
N GLY A 44 7.12 -11.17 -15.28
CA GLY A 44 7.64 -11.89 -14.11
C GLY A 44 7.08 -11.43 -12.77
N ALA A 45 6.43 -10.26 -12.70
CA ALA A 45 5.92 -9.67 -11.46
C ALA A 45 4.52 -10.18 -11.08
N GLN A 46 4.37 -11.51 -11.00
CA GLN A 46 3.09 -12.16 -10.69
C GLN A 46 3.06 -12.67 -9.24
N PRO A 47 1.98 -12.41 -8.49
CA PRO A 47 1.78 -13.02 -7.17
C PRO A 47 1.94 -14.54 -7.23
N GLY A 48 2.74 -15.10 -6.32
CA GLY A 48 3.05 -16.54 -6.28
C GLY A 48 4.25 -16.98 -7.10
N LEU A 49 4.78 -16.14 -8.00
CA LEU A 49 6.07 -16.38 -8.68
C LEU A 49 7.23 -15.59 -8.05
N VAL A 50 6.91 -14.53 -7.30
CA VAL A 50 7.88 -13.65 -6.63
C VAL A 50 7.52 -13.44 -5.17
N ASP A 51 8.49 -13.03 -4.36
CA ASP A 51 8.21 -12.49 -3.04
C ASP A 51 7.53 -11.11 -3.20
N THR A 52 6.23 -11.06 -2.89
CA THR A 52 5.40 -9.85 -2.98
C THR A 52 5.83 -8.73 -2.02
N CYS A 53 6.72 -9.00 -1.06
CA CYS A 53 7.35 -7.96 -0.24
C CYS A 53 8.58 -7.33 -0.91
N CYS A 54 9.14 -7.98 -1.93
CA CYS A 54 10.28 -7.50 -2.69
C CYS A 54 9.93 -6.99 -4.09
N VAL A 55 8.78 -7.42 -4.61
CA VAL A 55 8.29 -7.01 -5.92
C VAL A 55 6.87 -6.51 -5.75
N GLU A 56 6.61 -5.28 -6.19
CA GLU A 56 5.27 -4.69 -6.16
C GLU A 56 4.36 -5.35 -7.20
N THR A 57 3.41 -6.18 -6.75
CA THR A 57 2.49 -6.94 -7.62
C THR A 57 1.06 -6.39 -7.64
N TYR A 58 0.70 -5.51 -6.69
CA TYR A 58 -0.66 -4.96 -6.55
C TYR A 58 -0.69 -3.42 -6.59
N GLY A 59 0.37 -2.80 -7.10
CA GLY A 59 0.55 -1.34 -7.17
C GLY A 59 1.85 -0.96 -7.88
N GLY A 60 2.27 -1.78 -8.84
CA GLY A 60 3.61 -1.74 -9.43
C GLY A 60 3.92 -0.51 -10.29
N LEU A 61 2.90 0.25 -10.68
CA LEU A 61 3.07 1.51 -11.38
C LEU A 61 3.14 2.64 -10.35
N ILE A 62 4.35 3.13 -10.07
CA ILE A 62 4.58 4.17 -9.07
C ILE A 62 4.64 5.55 -9.75
N LEU A 63 3.69 6.43 -9.42
CA LEU A 63 3.63 7.79 -9.95
C LEU A 63 4.13 8.79 -8.90
N GLN A 64 5.21 9.50 -9.21
CA GLN A 64 5.64 10.68 -8.45
C GLN A 64 5.01 11.91 -9.11
N THR A 65 3.97 12.46 -8.48
CA THR A 65 3.22 13.59 -9.03
C THR A 65 3.67 14.92 -8.42
N GLN A 66 3.65 15.97 -9.23
CA GLN A 66 4.12 17.30 -8.86
C GLN A 66 3.06 18.37 -9.17
N PHE A 67 3.13 19.49 -8.47
CA PHE A 67 2.35 20.70 -8.74
C PHE A 67 3.24 21.85 -9.19
N TRP A 68 2.77 22.56 -10.21
CA TRP A 68 3.24 23.89 -10.57
C TRP A 68 2.23 24.92 -10.08
N ASN A 69 2.36 25.30 -8.80
CA ASN A 69 1.54 26.33 -8.21
C ASN A 69 2.39 27.59 -8.06
N THR A 70 1.87 28.73 -8.53
CA THR A 70 2.54 30.03 -8.41
C THR A 70 1.87 30.93 -7.37
N TYR A 71 0.78 30.47 -6.75
CA TYR A 71 -0.04 31.23 -5.82
C TYR A 71 -0.65 30.31 -4.76
N THR A 72 -0.55 30.69 -3.49
CA THR A 72 -1.15 30.00 -2.33
C THR A 72 -2.43 30.69 -1.84
N GLY A 73 -2.62 31.97 -2.15
CA GLY A 73 -3.70 32.79 -1.57
C GLY A 73 -3.47 33.22 -0.13
N LEU A 74 -2.30 32.89 0.44
CA LEU A 74 -1.91 33.14 1.82
C LEU A 74 -0.56 33.86 1.91
N GLU A 75 -0.15 34.53 0.84
CA GLU A 75 1.08 35.30 0.74
C GLU A 75 1.12 36.41 1.79
N SER A 76 -0.02 37.06 2.05
CA SER A 76 -0.17 38.07 3.10
C SER A 76 0.05 37.52 4.52
N LYS A 77 -0.03 36.20 4.68
CA LYS A 77 0.25 35.47 5.94
C LYS A 77 1.64 34.83 5.93
N GLY A 78 2.47 35.13 4.92
CA GLY A 78 3.84 34.61 4.81
C GLY A 78 3.96 33.19 4.26
N GLN A 79 2.87 32.57 3.77
CA GLN A 79 2.95 31.25 3.15
C GLN A 79 3.40 31.39 1.68
N LEU A 80 4.71 31.29 1.48
CA LEU A 80 5.35 31.43 0.16
C LEU A 80 5.74 30.06 -0.40
N LEU A 81 5.58 29.90 -1.72
CA LEU A 81 6.09 28.74 -2.45
C LEU A 81 7.54 28.98 -2.87
N PRO A 82 8.36 27.92 -3.00
CA PRO A 82 9.69 28.04 -3.58
C PRO A 82 9.60 28.61 -5.00
N LYS A 83 10.49 29.54 -5.34
CA LYS A 83 10.57 30.10 -6.69
C LYS A 83 11.11 29.07 -7.67
N ASP A 84 10.61 29.13 -8.90
CA ASP A 84 11.11 28.35 -10.05
C ASP A 84 11.23 26.85 -9.78
N SER A 85 10.34 26.30 -8.95
CA SER A 85 10.39 24.92 -8.49
C SER A 85 9.00 24.30 -8.48
N TRP A 86 8.94 23.04 -8.90
CA TRP A 86 7.76 22.21 -8.68
C TRP A 86 7.71 21.76 -7.22
N THR A 87 6.50 21.50 -6.72
CA THR A 87 6.30 20.94 -5.37
C THR A 87 5.74 19.52 -5.46
N ILE A 88 6.02 18.69 -4.46
CA ILE A 88 5.54 17.31 -4.42
C ILE A 88 4.05 17.32 -4.12
N HIS A 89 3.26 16.71 -5.00
CA HIS A 89 1.85 16.41 -4.72
C HIS A 89 1.76 15.07 -3.97
N GLY A 90 2.38 14.01 -4.49
CA GLY A 90 2.42 12.73 -3.79
C GLY A 90 3.12 11.63 -4.56
N LEU A 91 3.05 10.44 -3.99
CA LEU A 91 3.53 9.18 -4.56
C LEU A 91 2.36 8.19 -4.59
N TRP A 92 1.95 7.75 -5.78
CA TRP A 92 0.73 6.97 -5.96
C TRP A 92 1.05 5.60 -6.57
N PRO A 93 0.75 4.49 -5.86
CA PRO A 93 0.84 3.15 -6.42
C PRO A 93 -0.44 2.79 -7.16
N ASP A 94 -0.38 2.76 -8.49
CA ASP A 94 -1.48 2.36 -9.36
C ASP A 94 -1.29 0.92 -9.88
N PHE A 95 -2.38 0.32 -10.34
CA PHE A 95 -2.31 -0.95 -11.06
C PHE A 95 -1.58 -0.77 -12.39
N CYS A 96 -0.93 -1.83 -12.86
CA CYS A 96 -0.18 -1.83 -14.12
C CYS A 96 -1.04 -1.57 -15.36
N ASN A 97 -2.37 -1.72 -15.26
CA ASN A 97 -3.33 -1.35 -16.30
C ASN A 97 -3.78 0.13 -16.23
N GLY A 98 -3.16 0.94 -15.37
CA GLY A 98 -3.47 2.36 -15.17
C GLY A 98 -4.70 2.63 -14.30
N MET A 99 -5.34 1.60 -13.74
CA MET A 99 -6.41 1.80 -12.77
C MET A 99 -5.85 2.25 -11.41
N ARG A 100 -6.54 3.18 -10.75
CA ARG A 100 -6.12 3.75 -9.47
C ARG A 100 -6.50 2.90 -8.27
N ASN A 101 -5.56 2.72 -7.35
CA ASN A 101 -5.82 2.10 -6.06
C ASN A 101 -6.16 3.15 -5.01
N LYS A 102 -7.45 3.36 -4.75
CA LYS A 102 -7.90 4.46 -3.89
C LYS A 102 -7.85 4.14 -2.40
N ILE A 103 -8.02 2.88 -2.01
CA ILE A 103 -8.00 2.44 -0.61
C ILE A 103 -7.55 0.98 -0.57
N CYS A 104 -6.34 0.73 -0.06
CA CYS A 104 -5.78 -0.62 0.00
C CYS A 104 -5.98 -1.30 1.37
N ILE A 105 -6.21 -0.54 2.45
CA ILE A 105 -6.24 -1.03 3.83
C ILE A 105 -7.53 -0.66 4.59
N ALA A 106 -8.00 -1.57 5.44
CA ALA A 106 -8.96 -1.24 6.49
C ALA A 106 -8.37 -0.16 7.44
N GLN A 107 -9.25 0.55 8.14
CA GLN A 107 -8.97 1.73 8.96
C GLN A 107 -7.81 1.67 9.99
N PRO A 108 -7.34 0.54 10.58
CA PRO A 108 -6.31 0.59 11.63
C PRO A 108 -4.96 1.21 11.23
N ARG A 109 -4.65 1.34 9.94
CA ARG A 109 -3.43 2.02 9.45
C ARG A 109 -3.69 3.42 8.87
N LYS A 110 -4.93 3.91 8.85
CA LYS A 110 -5.23 5.32 8.54
C LYS A 110 -4.94 6.17 9.78
N ARG A 111 -4.04 7.14 9.65
CA ARG A 111 -3.77 8.12 10.71
C ARG A 111 -4.55 9.39 10.42
N SER A 112 -5.42 9.79 11.35
CA SER A 112 -6.11 11.08 11.30
C SER A 112 -5.23 12.22 11.83
N ASN A 113 -4.26 11.92 12.69
CA ASN A 113 -3.46 12.90 13.41
C ASN A 113 -2.00 12.88 12.92
N MET A 114 -1.78 13.30 11.68
CA MET A 114 -0.42 13.55 11.20
C MET A 114 0.15 14.79 11.92
N PRO A 115 1.36 14.71 12.51
CA PRO A 115 1.98 15.87 13.14
C PRO A 115 2.06 17.03 12.14
N GLU A 116 1.81 18.25 12.58
CA GLU A 116 1.78 19.42 11.68
C GLU A 116 3.08 19.56 10.88
N LYS A 117 4.23 19.25 11.50
CA LYS A 117 5.55 19.25 10.86
C LYS A 117 5.69 18.25 9.69
N ASP A 118 4.87 17.21 9.67
CA ASP A 118 4.92 16.14 8.67
C ASP A 118 3.74 16.25 7.68
N ARG A 119 2.80 17.18 7.90
CA ARG A 119 1.63 17.37 7.06
C ARG A 119 2.02 18.08 5.76
N ILE A 120 1.93 17.37 4.64
CA ILE A 120 1.96 17.98 3.30
C ILE A 120 0.67 18.80 3.15
N ARG A 121 0.79 20.12 3.27
CA ARG A 121 -0.35 21.05 3.17
C ARG A 121 -0.70 21.25 1.70
N SER A 122 -1.41 20.28 1.11
CA SER A 122 -1.96 20.42 -0.24
C SER A 122 -3.19 21.32 -0.19
N THR A 123 -3.01 22.62 -0.40
CA THR A 123 -4.12 23.49 -0.83
C THR A 123 -4.31 23.27 -2.33
N ALA A 124 -5.17 22.31 -2.69
CA ALA A 124 -5.74 22.24 -4.02
C ALA A 124 -6.98 23.14 -4.03
N THR A 125 -7.03 24.07 -4.97
CA THR A 125 -8.21 24.87 -5.32
C THR A 125 -9.31 24.01 -5.94
#